data_AF-A0A3M1ZNX6-F1
#
_entry.id   AF-A0A3M1ZNX6-F1
#
_cell.length_a   1.000
_cell.length_b   1.000
_cell.length_c   1.000
_cell.angle_alpha   90.00
_cell.angle_beta   90.00
_cell.angle_gamma   90.00
#
_symmetry.space_group_name_H-M   'P 1'
#
loop_
_entity.id
_entity.type
_entity.pdbx_description
1 polymer ?
#
loop_
_entity_poly.entity_id
_entity_poly.type
_entity_poly.pdbx_seq_one_letter_code
_entity_poly.pdbx_strand_id
1 'polypeptide(L)'
;MRIRMHLPEVKPTEYQMPEKCPHPKCQGKHFKLHQNQCPKQLLDPDNSEVTAQRYRCLHCQRTFRVYPVGVSQAQRSDRLKGIGVMLYVLGLSYGGVEDALAAFGWAGSKSSVYRDVQAAGESIQRIRQAQGKRKVVVAGADTTFVTCNREQITIAVGVDALTQHVLEIELVDTESTDALRPFLKELVDTFEVEVLLSDDQDSYKQLCDELDIKHGICRAHVNRNVAQLVGQLGEQALSRPDPTPDGMDVTIDDFLADLEYAQLLVALRPLTGKEQLRQLHQRYCAAPAPTAGERATMWYRFRLALLRWWNRWARLTLNQEWRGPHGERLDGTNNATERVIGWWIKERYRTMRNYKRKQSVLNVSRLIAYLGAGTGTADLANLYES
;
A
#
# COMPACT_ATOMS: atom_id res chain seq x y z
N MET A 1 -9.16 1.10 13.04
CA MET A 1 -8.71 -0.15 12.41
C MET A 1 -9.75 -1.23 12.72
N ARG A 2 -10.52 -1.72 11.73
CA ARG A 2 -11.45 -2.85 11.92
C ARG A 2 -10.91 -4.05 11.16
N ILE A 3 -10.86 -5.19 11.80
CA ILE A 3 -10.42 -6.47 11.23
C ILE A 3 -11.54 -7.47 11.47
N ARG A 4 -11.82 -8.31 10.48
CA ARG A 4 -12.82 -9.37 10.59
C ARG A 4 -12.20 -10.66 10.07
N MET A 5 -12.15 -11.68 10.92
CA MET A 5 -11.44 -12.93 10.64
C MET A 5 -12.27 -14.13 11.01
N HIS A 6 -12.11 -15.22 10.26
CA HIS A 6 -12.44 -16.58 10.69
C HIS A 6 -11.16 -17.33 11.00
N LEU A 7 -11.13 -18.01 12.15
CA LEU A 7 -10.01 -18.87 12.53
C LEU A 7 -10.11 -20.19 11.76
N PRO A 8 -8.97 -20.83 11.41
CA PRO A 8 -8.98 -22.14 10.78
C PRO A 8 -9.68 -23.17 11.68
N GLU A 9 -10.46 -24.05 11.07
CA GLU A 9 -11.05 -25.20 11.76
C GLU A 9 -10.07 -26.37 11.81
N VAL A 10 -10.10 -27.11 12.92
CA VAL A 10 -9.47 -28.42 13.01
C VAL A 10 -10.59 -29.45 13.01
N LYS A 11 -10.58 -30.33 12.01
CA LYS A 11 -11.59 -31.38 11.85
C LYS A 11 -10.92 -32.75 11.88
N PRO A 12 -10.77 -33.39 13.05
CA PRO A 12 -9.96 -34.61 13.23
C PRO A 12 -10.37 -35.82 12.36
N THR A 13 -11.59 -35.82 11.84
CA THR A 13 -12.18 -36.91 11.05
C THR A 13 -12.26 -36.61 9.54
N GLU A 14 -11.96 -35.38 9.10
CA GLU A 14 -11.99 -35.00 7.69
C GLU A 14 -10.57 -34.94 7.13
N TYR A 15 -10.34 -35.56 5.96
CA TYR A 15 -9.03 -35.62 5.32
C TYR A 15 -9.15 -35.13 3.87
N GLN A 16 -8.15 -34.38 3.41
CA GLN A 16 -8.03 -33.99 2.01
C GLN A 16 -6.87 -34.77 1.38
N MET A 17 -7.19 -35.60 0.39
CA MET A 17 -6.19 -36.35 -0.35
C MET A 17 -5.49 -35.44 -1.36
N PRO A 18 -4.15 -35.50 -1.46
CA PRO A 18 -3.44 -34.72 -2.47
C PRO A 18 -3.77 -35.25 -3.87
N GLU A 19 -3.92 -34.35 -4.85
CA GLU A 19 -4.22 -34.74 -6.24
C GLU A 19 -3.07 -35.52 -6.91
N LYS A 20 -1.84 -35.31 -6.42
CA LYS A 20 -0.60 -35.91 -6.93
C LYS A 20 0.30 -36.31 -5.76
N CYS A 21 1.18 -37.26 -6.01
CA CYS A 21 2.16 -37.72 -5.04
C CYS A 21 2.99 -36.54 -4.50
N PRO A 22 3.08 -36.32 -3.17
CA PRO A 22 3.84 -35.21 -2.58
C PRO A 22 5.37 -35.28 -2.80
N HIS A 23 5.88 -36.36 -3.41
CA HIS A 23 7.32 -36.52 -3.64
C HIS A 23 7.75 -35.76 -4.92
N PRO A 24 8.78 -34.90 -4.89
CA PRO A 24 9.11 -33.92 -5.94
C PRO A 24 9.34 -34.45 -7.37
N LYS A 25 9.54 -35.77 -7.53
CA LYS A 25 9.83 -36.43 -8.81
C LYS A 25 8.74 -37.42 -9.23
N CYS A 26 7.59 -37.42 -8.56
CA CYS A 26 6.54 -38.40 -8.78
C CYS A 26 5.23 -37.71 -9.17
N GLN A 27 4.66 -38.10 -10.31
CA GLN A 27 3.36 -37.61 -10.78
C GLN A 27 2.22 -38.62 -10.53
N GLY A 28 2.44 -39.61 -9.66
CA GLY A 28 1.46 -40.65 -9.35
C GLY A 28 0.20 -40.06 -8.69
N LYS A 29 -0.97 -40.51 -9.14
CA LYS A 29 -2.28 -40.05 -8.65
C LYS A 29 -3.07 -41.12 -7.88
N HIS A 30 -2.54 -42.34 -7.82
CA HIS A 30 -3.18 -43.47 -7.17
C HIS A 30 -2.43 -43.87 -5.91
N PHE A 31 -3.17 -43.96 -4.81
CA PHE A 31 -2.63 -44.19 -3.48
C PHE A 31 -3.35 -45.36 -2.82
N LYS A 32 -2.59 -46.22 -2.15
CA LYS A 32 -3.12 -47.28 -1.29
C LYS A 32 -2.93 -46.89 0.17
N LEU A 33 -3.98 -47.01 0.98
CA LEU A 33 -3.88 -46.84 2.41
C LEU A 33 -2.91 -47.89 2.97
N HIS A 34 -1.87 -47.44 3.65
CA HIS A 34 -0.81 -48.28 4.20
C HIS A 34 -0.94 -48.45 5.71
N GLN A 35 -1.35 -47.40 6.41
CA GLN A 35 -1.63 -47.43 7.85
C GLN A 35 -2.72 -46.40 8.16
N ASN A 36 -3.83 -46.85 8.76
CA ASN A 36 -4.98 -45.99 9.05
C ASN A 36 -4.84 -45.20 10.36
N GLN A 37 -4.05 -45.72 11.31
CA GLN A 37 -3.86 -45.09 12.62
C GLN A 37 -2.39 -44.72 12.81
N CYS A 38 -2.07 -43.44 12.62
CA CYS A 38 -0.83 -42.85 13.06
C CYS A 38 -1.16 -41.74 14.07
N PRO A 39 -1.23 -42.05 15.38
CA PRO A 39 -1.44 -41.05 16.41
C PRO A 39 -0.41 -39.93 16.33
N LYS A 40 -0.89 -38.71 16.49
CA LYS A 40 -0.08 -37.50 16.44
C LYS A 40 -0.55 -36.55 17.53
N GLN A 41 0.35 -36.32 18.49
CA GLN A 41 0.22 -35.26 19.47
C GLN A 41 0.10 -33.90 18.77
N LEU A 42 -0.88 -33.11 19.20
CA LEU A 42 -1.24 -31.83 18.61
C LEU A 42 -1.34 -30.78 19.72
N LEU A 43 -0.75 -29.62 19.44
CA LEU A 43 -0.93 -28.40 20.22
C LEU A 43 -2.07 -27.62 19.54
N ASP A 44 -3.26 -27.74 20.12
CA ASP A 44 -4.48 -27.07 19.71
C ASP A 44 -5.32 -26.74 20.97
N PRO A 45 -6.13 -25.67 20.97
CA PRO A 45 -7.03 -25.37 22.07
C PRO A 45 -8.01 -26.50 22.42
N ASP A 46 -8.49 -27.24 21.42
CA ASP A 46 -9.60 -28.19 21.60
C ASP A 46 -9.14 -29.65 21.41
N ASN A 47 -8.00 -29.90 20.77
CA ASN A 47 -7.55 -31.23 20.37
C ASN A 47 -6.09 -31.50 20.78
N SER A 48 -5.87 -32.36 21.77
CA SER A 48 -4.52 -32.76 22.20
C SER A 48 -3.87 -33.82 21.31
N GLU A 49 -4.65 -34.56 20.54
CA GLU A 49 -4.18 -35.59 19.62
C GLU A 49 -5.10 -35.68 18.41
N VAL A 50 -4.51 -36.00 17.26
CA VAL A 50 -5.24 -36.39 16.05
C VAL A 50 -4.64 -37.66 15.45
N THR A 51 -5.41 -38.33 14.60
CA THR A 51 -4.91 -39.46 13.82
C THR A 51 -4.50 -38.99 12.43
N ALA A 52 -3.26 -39.25 12.02
CA ALA A 52 -2.85 -39.13 10.63
C ALA A 52 -3.02 -40.49 9.93
N GLN A 53 -3.20 -40.45 8.60
CA GLN A 53 -3.24 -41.64 7.76
C GLN A 53 -1.98 -41.71 6.90
N ARG A 54 -1.36 -42.89 6.80
CA ARG A 54 -0.21 -43.10 5.92
C ARG A 54 -0.67 -43.80 4.64
N TYR A 55 -0.35 -43.19 3.52
CA TYR A 55 -0.60 -43.73 2.19
C TYR A 55 0.70 -44.14 1.52
N ARG A 56 0.62 -45.09 0.59
CA ARG A 56 1.68 -45.48 -0.34
C ARG A 56 1.30 -45.09 -1.75
N CYS A 57 2.16 -44.38 -2.45
CA CYS A 57 2.00 -44.09 -3.87
C CYS A 57 2.21 -45.35 -4.70
N LEU A 58 1.27 -45.70 -5.57
CA LEU A 58 1.37 -46.88 -6.42
C LEU A 58 2.36 -46.71 -7.58
N HIS A 59 2.78 -45.47 -7.87
CA HIS A 59 3.78 -45.18 -8.90
C HIS A 59 5.22 -45.28 -8.37
N CYS A 60 5.58 -44.51 -7.34
CA CYS A 60 6.95 -44.50 -6.81
C CYS A 60 7.16 -45.40 -5.59
N GLN A 61 6.11 -46.07 -5.09
CA GLN A 61 6.12 -46.95 -3.91
C GLN A 61 6.51 -46.29 -2.57
N ARG A 62 6.78 -44.98 -2.56
CA ARG A 62 7.06 -44.22 -1.34
C ARG A 62 5.79 -43.96 -0.54
N THR A 63 5.96 -43.78 0.77
CA THR A 63 4.86 -43.42 1.67
C THR A 63 4.85 -41.93 1.98
N PHE A 64 3.68 -41.42 2.37
CA PHE A 64 3.49 -40.07 2.89
C PHE A 64 2.32 -40.08 3.89
N ARG A 65 2.25 -39.05 4.75
CA ARG A 65 1.15 -38.87 5.69
C ARG A 65 0.16 -37.85 5.14
N VAL A 66 -1.12 -38.17 5.29
CA VAL A 66 -2.24 -37.26 5.11
C VAL A 66 -2.76 -36.95 6.51
N TYR A 67 -2.90 -35.66 6.80
CA TYR A 67 -3.36 -35.16 8.09
C TYR A 67 -4.82 -34.72 7.97
N PRO A 68 -5.57 -34.68 9.09
CA PRO A 68 -6.90 -34.10 9.08
C PRO A 68 -6.88 -32.61 8.71
N VAL A 69 -8.02 -32.08 8.27
CA VAL A 69 -8.18 -30.65 7.96
C VAL A 69 -7.79 -29.79 9.16
N GLY A 70 -6.98 -28.75 8.91
CA GLY A 70 -6.42 -27.84 9.94
C GLY A 70 -5.15 -28.36 10.62
N VAL A 71 -4.61 -29.49 10.17
CA VAL A 71 -3.39 -30.09 10.70
C VAL A 71 -2.38 -30.36 9.57
N SER A 72 -1.13 -30.02 9.83
CA SER A 72 0.02 -30.30 8.94
C SER A 72 1.02 -31.21 9.64
N GLN A 73 2.25 -31.34 9.13
CA GLN A 73 3.32 -32.05 9.84
C GLN A 73 3.74 -31.36 11.15
N ALA A 74 3.52 -30.05 11.29
CA ALA A 74 3.86 -29.28 12.50
C ALA A 74 3.09 -29.76 13.74
N GLN A 75 3.65 -29.58 14.94
CA GLN A 75 2.95 -29.92 16.18
C GLN A 75 1.82 -28.97 16.53
N ARG A 76 1.84 -27.72 16.03
CA ARG A 76 0.77 -26.73 16.26
C ARG A 76 -0.26 -26.80 15.14
N SER A 77 -1.54 -26.81 15.49
CA SER A 77 -2.65 -26.73 14.53
C SER A 77 -2.66 -25.40 13.80
N ASP A 78 -3.32 -25.35 12.65
CA ASP A 78 -3.48 -24.09 11.92
C ASP A 78 -4.38 -23.11 12.68
N ARG A 79 -5.35 -23.61 13.46
CA ARG A 79 -6.13 -22.81 14.41
C ARG A 79 -5.25 -22.06 15.41
N LEU A 80 -4.33 -22.78 16.08
CA LEU A 80 -3.44 -22.17 17.07
C LEU A 80 -2.46 -21.18 16.45
N LYS A 81 -1.99 -21.43 15.22
CA LYS A 81 -1.19 -20.45 14.46
C LYS A 81 -2.03 -19.21 14.14
N GLY A 82 -3.26 -19.41 13.66
CA GLY A 82 -4.21 -18.35 13.33
C GLY A 82 -4.53 -17.45 14.52
N ILE A 83 -4.72 -18.01 15.72
CA ILE A 83 -4.90 -17.24 16.95
C ILE A 83 -3.68 -16.37 17.24
N GLY A 84 -2.46 -16.92 17.14
CA GLY A 84 -1.22 -16.16 17.35
C GLY A 84 -1.07 -15.00 16.35
N VAL A 85 -1.38 -15.25 15.08
CA VAL A 85 -1.37 -14.22 14.02
C VAL A 85 -2.42 -13.14 14.29
N MET A 86 -3.65 -13.54 14.65
CA MET A 86 -4.75 -12.63 14.97
C MET A 86 -4.35 -11.69 16.11
N LEU A 87 -3.86 -12.23 17.24
CA LEU A 87 -3.43 -11.42 18.39
C LEU A 87 -2.32 -10.43 18.02
N TYR A 88 -1.34 -10.87 17.21
CA TYR A 88 -0.27 -9.99 16.72
C TYR A 88 -0.81 -8.85 15.86
N VAL A 89 -1.73 -9.15 14.93
CA VAL A 89 -2.33 -8.16 14.02
C VAL A 89 -3.23 -7.18 14.78
N LEU A 90 -3.89 -7.63 15.85
CA LEU A 90 -4.68 -6.76 16.74
C LEU A 90 -3.81 -5.81 17.60
N GLY A 91 -2.49 -5.92 17.53
CA GLY A 91 -1.56 -4.92 18.08
C GLY A 91 -0.65 -5.44 19.18
N LEU A 92 -0.82 -6.70 19.64
CA LEU A 92 0.07 -7.25 20.65
C LEU A 92 1.50 -7.38 20.09
N SER A 93 2.49 -7.16 20.96
CA SER A 93 3.88 -7.51 20.63
C SER A 93 4.04 -9.03 20.61
N TYR A 94 5.07 -9.58 19.97
CA TYR A 94 5.29 -11.03 20.00
C TYR A 94 5.42 -11.61 21.42
N GLY A 95 5.96 -10.83 22.37
CA GLY A 95 5.98 -11.23 23.78
C GLY A 95 4.59 -11.18 24.40
N GLY A 96 3.81 -10.13 24.13
CA GLY A 96 2.42 -10.05 24.59
C GLY A 96 1.54 -11.17 24.04
N VAL A 97 1.78 -11.63 22.80
CA VAL A 97 1.07 -12.82 22.27
C VAL A 97 1.48 -14.08 23.03
N GLU A 98 2.76 -14.26 23.33
CA GLU A 98 3.24 -15.38 24.16
C GLU A 98 2.60 -15.36 25.54
N ASP A 99 2.56 -14.21 26.22
CA ASP A 99 1.91 -14.04 27.52
C ASP A 99 0.42 -14.37 27.45
N ALA A 100 -0.29 -13.91 26.40
CA ALA A 100 -1.70 -14.18 26.20
C ALA A 100 -1.98 -15.67 25.95
N LEU A 101 -1.18 -16.32 25.09
CA LEU A 101 -1.32 -17.76 24.84
C LEU A 101 -1.05 -18.57 26.12
N ALA A 102 -0.03 -18.20 26.89
CA ALA A 102 0.28 -18.84 28.17
C ALA A 102 -0.87 -18.67 29.19
N ALA A 103 -1.49 -17.49 29.26
CA ALA A 103 -2.65 -17.23 30.12
C ALA A 103 -3.87 -18.10 29.77
N PHE A 104 -4.06 -18.44 28.48
CA PHE A 104 -5.08 -19.37 28.04
C PHE A 104 -4.68 -20.86 28.18
N GLY A 105 -3.46 -21.14 28.65
CA GLY A 105 -2.93 -22.50 28.74
C GLY A 105 -2.52 -23.10 27.39
N TRP A 106 -2.33 -22.27 26.36
CA TRP A 106 -1.97 -22.70 25.01
C TRP A 106 -0.49 -22.53 24.71
N ALA A 107 0.05 -23.44 23.91
CA ALA A 107 1.47 -23.43 23.57
C ALA A 107 1.80 -22.37 22.50
N GLY A 108 2.74 -21.48 22.79
CA GLY A 108 3.31 -20.59 21.79
C GLY A 108 4.35 -19.66 22.38
N SER A 109 5.57 -19.72 21.85
CA SER A 109 6.63 -18.76 22.19
C SER A 109 6.68 -17.62 21.19
N LYS A 110 7.28 -16.49 21.58
CA LYS A 110 7.58 -15.34 20.69
C LYS A 110 8.17 -15.76 19.34
N SER A 111 9.13 -16.68 19.35
CA SER A 111 9.78 -17.16 18.12
C SER A 111 8.85 -17.97 17.24
N SER A 112 7.94 -18.74 17.84
CA SER A 112 6.96 -19.52 17.09
C SER A 112 5.89 -18.62 16.45
N VAL A 113 5.38 -17.63 17.18
CA VAL A 113 4.42 -16.63 16.67
C VAL A 113 5.06 -15.79 15.56
N TYR A 114 6.33 -15.38 15.73
CA TYR A 114 7.07 -14.69 14.67
C TYR A 114 7.08 -15.49 13.37
N ARG A 115 7.40 -16.80 13.43
CA ARG A 115 7.39 -17.66 12.23
C ARG A 115 6.00 -17.75 11.60
N ASP A 116 4.95 -17.89 12.41
CA ASP A 116 3.58 -17.98 11.92
C ASP A 116 3.16 -16.69 11.19
N VAL A 117 3.49 -15.52 11.75
CA VAL A 117 3.22 -14.21 11.12
C VAL A 117 3.99 -14.03 9.81
N GLN A 118 5.26 -14.45 9.77
CA GLN A 118 6.04 -14.37 8.52
C GLN A 118 5.47 -15.30 7.44
N ALA A 119 5.16 -16.55 7.79
CA ALA A 119 4.56 -17.52 6.86
C ALA A 119 3.19 -17.04 6.36
N ALA A 120 2.36 -16.49 7.24
CA ALA A 120 1.08 -15.88 6.88
C ALA A 120 1.25 -14.74 5.87
N GLY A 121 2.24 -13.85 6.07
CA GLY A 121 2.54 -12.76 5.14
C GLY A 121 3.07 -13.25 3.78
N GLU A 122 3.88 -14.31 3.77
CA GLU A 122 4.36 -14.96 2.53
C GLU A 122 3.20 -15.57 1.73
N SER A 123 2.22 -16.17 2.41
CA SER A 123 1.01 -16.71 1.76
C SER A 123 0.19 -15.63 1.05
N ILE A 124 0.18 -14.39 1.54
CA ILE A 124 -0.56 -13.30 0.89
C ILE A 124 -0.05 -13.04 -0.53
N GLN A 125 1.26 -13.11 -0.75
CA GLN A 125 1.82 -12.92 -2.08
C GLN A 125 1.33 -14.02 -3.04
N ARG A 126 1.29 -15.27 -2.58
CA ARG A 126 0.76 -16.39 -3.38
C ARG A 126 -0.73 -16.20 -3.69
N ILE A 127 -1.54 -15.82 -2.69
CA ILE A 127 -2.97 -15.57 -2.86
C ILE A 127 -3.20 -14.47 -3.91
N ARG A 128 -2.43 -13.38 -3.85
CA ARG A 128 -2.52 -12.29 -4.84
C ARG A 128 -2.16 -12.75 -6.25
N GLN A 129 -1.05 -13.48 -6.40
CA GLN A 129 -0.64 -14.02 -7.70
C GLN A 129 -1.72 -14.95 -8.31
N ALA A 130 -2.42 -15.71 -7.47
CA ALA A 130 -3.49 -16.60 -7.91
C ALA A 130 -4.78 -15.86 -8.33
N GLN A 131 -5.02 -14.64 -7.83
CA GLN A 131 -6.20 -13.84 -8.21
C GLN A 131 -6.12 -13.30 -9.65
N GLY A 132 -4.91 -13.25 -10.22
CA GLY A 132 -4.69 -12.81 -11.60
C GLY A 132 -5.05 -11.34 -11.85
N LYS A 133 -5.20 -10.99 -13.13
CA LYS A 133 -5.53 -9.64 -13.56
C LYS A 133 -7.00 -9.31 -13.29
N ARG A 134 -7.28 -8.09 -12.86
CA ARG A 134 -8.65 -7.59 -12.70
C ARG A 134 -8.71 -6.09 -12.92
N LYS A 135 -9.77 -5.59 -13.53
CA LYS A 135 -9.91 -4.16 -13.81
C LYS A 135 -10.19 -3.35 -12.54
N VAL A 136 -9.38 -2.30 -12.33
CA VAL A 136 -9.56 -1.26 -11.32
C VAL A 136 -9.45 0.08 -12.02
N VAL A 137 -10.58 0.77 -12.20
CA VAL A 137 -10.62 1.99 -13.04
C VAL A 137 -9.80 3.13 -12.43
N VAL A 138 -9.85 3.30 -11.11
CA VAL A 138 -9.16 4.37 -10.39
C VAL A 138 -8.31 3.78 -9.28
N ALA A 139 -6.99 3.90 -9.42
CA ALA A 139 -6.05 3.54 -8.38
C ALA A 139 -5.55 4.78 -7.63
N GLY A 140 -5.28 4.64 -6.34
CA GLY A 140 -4.49 5.58 -5.55
C GLY A 140 -3.09 5.01 -5.33
N ALA A 141 -2.06 5.85 -5.37
CA ALA A 141 -0.71 5.48 -5.03
C ALA A 141 -0.05 6.53 -4.14
N ASP A 142 0.77 6.06 -3.21
CA ASP A 142 1.55 6.90 -2.30
C ASP A 142 2.69 6.08 -1.69
N THR A 143 3.67 6.77 -1.13
CA THR A 143 4.80 6.19 -0.44
C THR A 143 4.77 6.51 1.05
N THR A 144 5.34 5.60 1.84
CA THR A 144 5.53 5.81 3.27
C THR A 144 6.82 5.17 3.73
N PHE A 145 7.37 5.68 4.82
CA PHE A 145 8.62 5.19 5.37
C PHE A 145 8.44 4.45 6.70
N VAL A 146 9.28 3.45 6.91
CA VAL A 146 9.49 2.81 8.22
C VAL A 146 10.99 2.64 8.47
N THR A 147 11.39 2.51 9.73
CA THR A 147 12.77 2.20 10.08
C THR A 147 12.96 0.69 10.19
N CYS A 148 13.87 0.16 9.39
CA CYS A 148 14.31 -1.23 9.44
C CYS A 148 15.83 -1.26 9.62
N ASN A 149 16.30 -1.93 10.67
CA ASN A 149 17.73 -2.03 10.97
C ASN A 149 18.48 -0.67 10.97
N ARG A 150 17.86 0.37 11.53
CA ARG A 150 18.36 1.77 11.56
C ARG A 150 18.39 2.49 10.22
N GLU A 151 17.91 1.86 9.15
CA GLU A 151 17.75 2.47 7.83
C GLU A 151 16.29 2.82 7.58
N GLN A 152 16.06 3.90 6.85
CA GLN A 152 14.74 4.28 6.37
C GLN A 152 14.43 3.48 5.10
N ILE A 153 13.34 2.71 5.13
CA ILE A 153 12.87 1.92 4.00
C ILE A 153 11.57 2.53 3.49
N THR A 154 11.49 2.71 2.18
CA THR A 154 10.31 3.21 1.48
C THR A 154 9.39 2.05 1.12
N ILE A 155 8.11 2.23 1.42
CA ILE A 155 7.03 1.31 1.09
C ILE A 155 6.12 2.04 0.12
N ALA A 156 5.97 1.53 -1.09
CA ALA A 156 4.97 1.99 -2.04
C ALA A 156 3.66 1.23 -1.83
N VAL A 157 2.54 1.95 -1.83
CA VAL A 157 1.21 1.39 -1.58
C VAL A 157 0.29 1.79 -2.72
N GLY A 158 -0.38 0.80 -3.30
CA GLY A 158 -1.39 0.95 -4.34
C GLY A 158 -2.75 0.50 -3.82
N VAL A 159 -3.78 1.28 -4.07
CA VAL A 159 -5.14 1.02 -3.60
C VAL A 159 -6.15 1.23 -4.73
N ASP A 160 -7.27 0.54 -4.67
CA ASP A 160 -8.46 0.95 -5.41
C ASP A 160 -9.03 2.17 -4.70
N ALA A 161 -9.02 3.32 -5.37
CA ALA A 161 -9.42 4.58 -4.76
C ALA A 161 -10.93 4.66 -4.48
N LEU A 162 -11.74 3.86 -5.18
CA LEU A 162 -13.19 3.85 -5.02
C LEU A 162 -13.63 2.91 -3.90
N THR A 163 -13.01 1.74 -3.79
CA THR A 163 -13.36 0.73 -2.77
C THR A 163 -12.48 0.74 -1.53
N GLN A 164 -11.34 1.45 -1.57
CA GLN A 164 -10.29 1.45 -0.53
C GLN A 164 -9.63 0.07 -0.33
N HIS A 165 -9.76 -0.84 -1.29
CA HIS A 165 -9.07 -2.12 -1.26
C HIS A 165 -7.60 -1.95 -1.59
N VAL A 166 -6.73 -2.58 -0.82
CA VAL A 166 -5.29 -2.60 -1.12
C VAL A 166 -5.04 -3.50 -2.32
N LEU A 167 -4.41 -2.93 -3.35
CA LEU A 167 -4.02 -3.63 -4.56
C LEU A 167 -2.61 -4.18 -4.42
N GLU A 168 -1.64 -3.31 -4.14
CA GLU A 168 -0.23 -3.67 -4.08
C GLU A 168 0.47 -2.98 -2.91
N ILE A 169 1.42 -3.69 -2.29
CA ILE A 169 2.36 -3.12 -1.31
C ILE A 169 3.73 -3.68 -1.66
N GLU A 170 4.66 -2.80 -1.99
CA GLU A 170 6.03 -3.17 -2.34
C GLU A 170 7.06 -2.29 -1.64
N LEU A 171 8.29 -2.79 -1.53
CA LEU A 171 9.43 -1.98 -1.10
C LEU A 171 10.08 -1.35 -2.33
N VAL A 172 10.34 -0.05 -2.24
CA VAL A 172 11.06 0.70 -3.27
C VAL A 172 12.30 1.35 -2.66
N ASP A 173 13.35 1.53 -3.45
CA ASP A 173 14.61 2.07 -2.93
C ASP A 173 14.46 3.54 -2.52
N THR A 174 13.81 4.32 -3.37
CA THR A 174 13.53 5.76 -3.16
C THR A 174 12.20 6.13 -3.80
N GLU A 175 11.79 7.38 -3.65
CA GLU A 175 10.62 7.92 -4.35
C GLU A 175 10.98 8.45 -5.74
N SER A 176 12.15 8.12 -6.30
CA SER A 176 12.53 8.55 -7.65
C SER A 176 11.67 7.88 -8.72
N THR A 177 11.63 8.50 -9.91
CA THR A 177 10.91 7.98 -11.08
C THR A 177 11.36 6.57 -11.43
N ASP A 178 12.67 6.31 -11.44
CA ASP A 178 13.23 4.99 -11.77
C ASP A 178 12.90 3.93 -10.70
N ALA A 179 12.92 4.32 -9.42
CA ALA A 179 12.63 3.39 -8.32
C ALA A 179 11.13 3.04 -8.23
N LEU A 180 10.24 3.98 -8.55
CA LEU A 180 8.78 3.76 -8.54
C LEU A 180 8.25 3.10 -9.82
N ARG A 181 9.00 3.17 -10.94
CA ARG A 181 8.60 2.63 -12.25
C ARG A 181 8.14 1.16 -12.21
N PRO A 182 8.88 0.21 -11.60
CA PRO A 182 8.44 -1.19 -11.59
C PRO A 182 7.12 -1.38 -10.84
N PHE A 183 6.95 -0.67 -9.72
CA PHE A 183 5.75 -0.73 -8.91
C PHE A 183 4.52 -0.20 -9.66
N LEU A 184 4.62 1.00 -10.26
CA LEU A 184 3.48 1.56 -11.00
C LEU A 184 3.17 0.78 -12.27
N LYS A 185 4.18 0.29 -12.98
CA LYS A 185 3.96 -0.54 -14.16
C LYS A 185 3.21 -1.81 -13.81
N GLU A 186 3.64 -2.53 -12.77
CA GLU A 186 2.94 -3.72 -12.29
C GLU A 186 1.51 -3.39 -11.86
N LEU A 187 1.32 -2.28 -11.15
CA LEU A 187 -0.01 -1.83 -10.72
C LEU A 187 -0.93 -1.58 -11.92
N VAL A 188 -0.46 -0.89 -12.95
CA VAL A 188 -1.24 -0.59 -14.17
C VAL A 188 -1.49 -1.85 -14.99
N ASP A 189 -0.48 -2.68 -15.21
CA ASP A 189 -0.55 -3.88 -16.06
C ASP A 189 -1.42 -5.00 -15.45
N THR A 190 -1.36 -5.16 -14.12
CA THR A 190 -2.13 -6.17 -13.40
C THR A 190 -3.56 -5.73 -13.14
N PHE A 191 -3.78 -4.43 -12.91
CA PHE A 191 -5.11 -3.91 -12.57
C PHE A 191 -5.82 -3.11 -13.67
N GLU A 192 -5.25 -3.02 -14.88
CA GLU A 192 -5.82 -2.27 -16.02
C GLU A 192 -6.29 -0.86 -15.62
N VAL A 193 -5.41 -0.15 -14.91
CA VAL A 193 -5.72 1.17 -14.32
C VAL A 193 -5.89 2.24 -15.40
N GLU A 194 -6.98 2.99 -15.33
CA GLU A 194 -7.21 4.14 -16.23
C GLU A 194 -6.77 5.47 -15.58
N VAL A 195 -6.99 5.60 -14.27
CA VAL A 195 -6.71 6.83 -13.52
C VAL A 195 -5.85 6.53 -12.31
N LEU A 196 -4.74 7.24 -12.15
CA LEU A 196 -3.97 7.26 -10.90
C LEU A 196 -4.29 8.53 -10.10
N LEU A 197 -4.48 8.38 -8.78
CA LEU A 197 -4.52 9.47 -7.81
C LEU A 197 -3.27 9.41 -6.94
N SER A 198 -2.57 10.52 -6.80
CA SER A 198 -1.41 10.61 -5.90
C SER A 198 -1.34 11.97 -5.22
N ASP A 199 -0.31 12.16 -4.39
CA ASP A 199 0.11 13.49 -3.95
C ASP A 199 0.69 14.34 -5.12
N ASP A 200 1.24 15.52 -4.81
CA ASP A 200 1.86 16.41 -5.81
C ASP A 200 3.35 16.08 -6.07
N GLN A 201 3.76 14.81 -5.93
CA GLN A 201 5.12 14.41 -6.29
C GLN A 201 5.31 14.31 -7.81
N ASP A 202 6.48 14.71 -8.32
CA ASP A 202 6.74 14.78 -9.76
C ASP A 202 6.97 13.42 -10.43
N SER A 203 7.47 12.43 -9.70
CA SER A 203 7.69 11.08 -10.21
C SER A 203 6.41 10.40 -10.68
N TYR A 204 5.29 10.56 -9.96
CA TYR A 204 3.99 10.07 -10.43
C TYR A 204 3.53 10.71 -11.73
N LYS A 205 3.78 12.02 -11.93
CA LYS A 205 3.36 12.73 -13.14
C LYS A 205 4.06 12.18 -14.37
N GLN A 206 5.38 12.03 -14.28
CA GLN A 206 6.21 11.47 -15.35
C GLN A 206 5.80 10.04 -15.69
N LEU A 207 5.65 9.18 -14.67
CA LEU A 207 5.27 7.78 -14.89
C LEU A 207 3.87 7.64 -15.48
N CYS A 208 2.91 8.47 -15.08
CA CYS A 208 1.57 8.45 -15.68
C CYS A 208 1.58 8.87 -17.16
N ASP A 209 2.41 9.85 -17.53
CA ASP A 209 2.56 10.27 -18.93
C ASP A 209 3.21 9.15 -19.77
N GLU A 210 4.21 8.46 -19.22
CA GLU A 210 4.87 7.34 -19.88
C GLU A 210 3.98 6.09 -20.01
N LEU A 211 3.09 5.86 -19.04
CA LEU A 211 2.16 4.73 -19.01
C LEU A 211 0.83 5.04 -19.74
N ASP A 212 0.67 6.25 -20.27
CA ASP A 212 -0.54 6.73 -20.97
C ASP A 212 -1.83 6.56 -20.14
N ILE A 213 -1.76 6.90 -18.85
CA ILE A 213 -2.92 6.90 -17.95
C ILE A 213 -3.25 8.31 -17.47
N LYS A 214 -4.52 8.55 -17.17
CA LYS A 214 -4.94 9.82 -16.58
C LYS A 214 -4.41 9.92 -15.16
N HIS A 215 -4.11 11.13 -14.71
CA HIS A 215 -3.64 11.31 -13.34
C HIS A 215 -4.20 12.57 -12.67
N GLY A 216 -4.72 12.35 -11.47
CA GLY A 216 -5.26 13.37 -10.59
C GLY A 216 -4.35 13.61 -9.40
N ILE A 217 -4.11 14.87 -9.08
CA ILE A 217 -3.27 15.26 -7.95
C ILE A 217 -4.14 15.63 -6.75
N CYS A 218 -3.76 15.18 -5.56
CA CYS A 218 -4.47 15.48 -4.31
C CYS A 218 -4.55 17.00 -4.07
N ARG A 219 -5.77 17.54 -4.11
CA ARG A 219 -6.00 18.98 -3.91
C ARG A 219 -5.59 19.49 -2.53
N ALA A 220 -5.65 18.64 -1.50
CA ALA A 220 -5.27 19.04 -0.14
C ALA A 220 -3.76 19.32 -0.07
N HIS A 221 -2.94 18.47 -0.71
CA HIS A 221 -1.51 18.67 -0.83
C HIS A 221 -1.18 19.92 -1.65
N VAL A 222 -1.83 20.08 -2.80
CA VAL A 222 -1.61 21.25 -3.66
C VAL A 222 -1.97 22.54 -2.92
N ASN A 223 -3.15 22.62 -2.30
CA ASN A 223 -3.58 23.82 -1.58
C ASN A 223 -2.62 24.19 -0.44
N ARG A 224 -2.10 23.20 0.30
CA ARG A 224 -1.11 23.41 1.35
C ARG A 224 0.20 23.97 0.78
N ASN A 225 0.70 23.37 -0.30
CA ASN A 225 1.93 23.78 -0.95
C ASN A 225 1.81 25.21 -1.53
N VAL A 226 0.66 25.53 -2.15
CA VAL A 226 0.39 26.87 -2.67
C VAL A 226 0.32 27.90 -1.55
N ALA A 227 -0.43 27.63 -0.47
CA ALA A 227 -0.53 28.53 0.66
C ALA A 227 0.84 28.79 1.32
N GLN A 228 1.69 27.75 1.45
CA GLN A 228 3.04 27.91 1.96
C GLN A 228 3.91 28.78 1.04
N LEU A 229 3.86 28.56 -0.27
CA LEU A 229 4.62 29.36 -1.22
C LEU A 229 4.16 30.82 -1.23
N VAL A 230 2.85 31.06 -1.23
CA VAL A 230 2.26 32.40 -1.17
C VAL A 230 2.66 33.12 0.11
N GLY A 231 2.59 32.45 1.27
CA GLY A 231 3.06 33.03 2.54
C GLY A 231 4.54 33.42 2.50
N GLN A 232 5.40 32.55 1.99
CA GLN A 232 6.84 32.83 1.87
C GLN A 232 7.14 34.01 0.93
N LEU A 233 6.50 34.05 -0.23
CA LEU A 233 6.72 35.12 -1.21
C LEU A 233 6.11 36.44 -0.75
N GLY A 234 4.95 36.41 -0.09
CA GLY A 234 4.31 37.58 0.49
C GLY A 234 5.13 38.18 1.63
N GLU A 235 5.67 37.35 2.53
CA GLU A 235 6.58 37.80 3.59
C GLU A 235 7.85 38.43 3.01
N GLN A 236 8.42 37.82 1.97
CA GLN A 236 9.58 38.40 1.26
C GLN A 236 9.24 39.76 0.64
N ALA A 237 8.10 39.88 -0.04
CA ALA A 237 7.67 41.11 -0.68
C ALA A 237 7.45 42.27 0.32
N LEU A 238 6.92 41.97 1.51
CA LEU A 238 6.66 42.98 2.55
C LEU A 238 7.91 43.38 3.34
N SER A 239 8.80 42.43 3.63
CA SER A 239 9.94 42.67 4.52
C SER A 239 11.20 43.10 3.79
N ARG A 240 11.49 42.48 2.63
CA ARG A 240 12.69 42.72 1.83
C ARG A 240 12.42 42.34 0.37
N PRO A 241 11.68 43.19 -0.37
CA PRO A 241 11.35 42.90 -1.75
C PRO A 241 12.61 42.85 -2.62
N ASP A 242 12.66 41.91 -3.56
CA ASP A 242 13.64 41.94 -4.64
C ASP A 242 13.30 43.10 -5.59
N PRO A 243 14.29 43.79 -6.18
CA PRO A 243 14.04 44.83 -7.16
C PRO A 243 13.22 44.29 -8.34
N THR A 244 12.26 45.08 -8.82
CA THR A 244 11.44 44.72 -9.98
C THR A 244 12.34 44.56 -11.21
N PRO A 245 12.29 43.41 -11.91
CA PRO A 245 13.09 43.19 -13.12
C PRO A 245 12.69 44.13 -14.25
N ASP A 246 13.67 44.49 -15.09
CA ASP A 246 13.42 45.25 -16.31
C ASP A 246 12.40 44.53 -17.22
N GLY A 247 11.45 45.30 -17.77
CA GLY A 247 10.39 44.77 -18.63
C GLY A 247 9.20 44.17 -17.89
N MET A 248 9.15 44.25 -16.56
CA MET A 248 7.93 44.03 -15.77
C MET A 248 7.32 45.35 -15.31
N ASP A 249 6.01 45.49 -15.53
CA ASP A 249 5.20 46.59 -15.01
C ASP A 249 4.26 46.04 -13.91
N VAL A 250 4.86 45.59 -12.81
CA VAL A 250 4.16 44.99 -11.66
C VAL A 250 4.72 45.59 -10.39
N THR A 251 3.86 46.24 -9.60
CA THR A 251 4.24 46.78 -8.29
C THR A 251 4.24 45.68 -7.22
N ILE A 252 4.75 46.00 -6.03
CA ILE A 252 4.69 45.07 -4.88
C ILE A 252 3.23 44.80 -4.47
N ASP A 253 2.37 45.82 -4.50
CA ASP A 253 0.95 45.64 -4.18
C ASP A 253 0.24 44.76 -5.22
N ASP A 254 0.56 44.94 -6.50
CA ASP A 254 0.07 44.05 -7.57
C ASP A 254 0.54 42.61 -7.35
N PHE A 255 1.80 42.42 -6.93
CA PHE A 255 2.35 41.10 -6.65
C PHE A 255 1.62 40.41 -5.50
N LEU A 256 1.33 41.12 -4.42
CA LEU A 256 0.57 40.58 -3.28
C LEU A 256 -0.85 40.21 -3.68
N ALA A 257 -1.53 41.06 -4.46
CA ALA A 257 -2.85 40.76 -5.00
C ALA A 257 -2.83 39.55 -5.94
N ASP A 258 -1.80 39.43 -6.79
CA ASP A 258 -1.63 38.30 -7.70
C ASP A 258 -1.34 36.99 -6.98
N LEU A 259 -0.57 37.02 -5.89
CA LEU A 259 -0.34 35.85 -5.04
C LEU A 259 -1.65 35.33 -4.45
N GLU A 260 -2.47 36.22 -3.87
CA GLU A 260 -3.79 35.87 -3.33
C GLU A 260 -4.72 35.34 -4.43
N TYR A 261 -4.75 36.02 -5.58
CA TYR A 261 -5.57 35.61 -6.70
C TYR A 261 -5.17 34.23 -7.24
N ALA A 262 -3.87 33.95 -7.37
CA ALA A 262 -3.39 32.64 -7.80
C ALA A 262 -3.78 31.54 -6.79
N GLN A 263 -3.69 31.82 -5.48
CA GLN A 263 -4.15 30.89 -4.45
C GLN A 263 -5.65 30.60 -4.57
N LEU A 264 -6.46 31.62 -4.82
CA LEU A 264 -7.91 31.46 -5.05
C LEU A 264 -8.19 30.64 -6.31
N LEU A 265 -7.49 30.87 -7.41
CA LEU A 265 -7.63 30.08 -8.64
C LEU A 265 -7.37 28.59 -8.38
N VAL A 266 -6.28 28.26 -7.68
CA VAL A 266 -5.94 26.86 -7.35
C VAL A 266 -6.91 26.24 -6.37
N ALA A 267 -7.41 26.99 -5.38
CA ALA A 267 -8.34 26.50 -4.38
C ALA A 267 -9.74 26.22 -4.98
N LEU A 268 -10.26 27.18 -5.76
CA LEU A 268 -11.60 27.15 -6.33
C LEU A 268 -11.69 26.31 -7.61
N ARG A 269 -10.60 26.20 -8.38
CA ARG A 269 -10.55 25.50 -9.67
C ARG A 269 -11.72 25.86 -10.60
N PRO A 270 -11.89 27.16 -10.97
CA PRO A 270 -12.95 27.57 -11.88
C PRO A 270 -12.72 26.99 -13.29
N LEU A 271 -13.79 26.85 -14.09
CA LEU A 271 -13.69 26.30 -15.46
C LEU A 271 -12.69 27.08 -16.34
N THR A 272 -12.58 28.39 -16.14
CA THR A 272 -11.65 29.29 -16.83
C THR A 272 -10.26 29.40 -16.18
N GLY A 273 -10.01 28.65 -15.10
CA GLY A 273 -8.81 28.85 -14.28
C GLY A 273 -7.50 28.59 -15.02
N LYS A 274 -7.47 27.67 -15.99
CA LYS A 274 -6.32 27.45 -16.87
C LYS A 274 -5.92 28.72 -17.62
N GLU A 275 -6.91 29.42 -18.17
CA GLU A 275 -6.72 30.63 -18.96
C GLU A 275 -6.36 31.81 -18.06
N GLN A 276 -6.98 31.92 -16.89
CA GLN A 276 -6.65 32.93 -15.89
C GLN A 276 -5.20 32.77 -15.39
N LEU A 277 -4.74 31.54 -15.13
CA LEU A 277 -3.33 31.27 -14.77
C LEU A 277 -2.37 31.60 -15.91
N ARG A 278 -2.76 31.35 -17.17
CA ARG A 278 -1.96 31.73 -18.34
C ARG A 278 -1.78 33.25 -18.41
N GLN A 279 -2.85 34.01 -18.29
CA GLN A 279 -2.82 35.47 -18.30
C GLN A 279 -1.98 36.02 -17.15
N LEU A 280 -2.14 35.44 -15.96
CA LEU A 280 -1.33 35.81 -14.80
C LEU A 280 0.16 35.52 -15.03
N HIS A 281 0.49 34.34 -15.56
CA HIS A 281 1.87 33.98 -15.91
C HIS A 281 2.51 34.96 -16.90
N GLN A 282 1.74 35.47 -17.87
CA GLN A 282 2.26 36.43 -18.86
C GLN A 282 2.80 37.71 -18.24
N ARG A 283 2.22 38.19 -17.15
CA ARG A 283 2.70 39.37 -16.40
C ARG A 283 4.10 39.18 -15.82
N TYR A 284 4.46 37.94 -15.51
CA TYR A 284 5.74 37.57 -14.90
C TYR A 284 6.72 36.94 -15.89
N CYS A 285 6.39 36.84 -17.19
CA CYS A 285 7.25 36.19 -18.19
C CYS A 285 8.65 36.81 -18.32
N ALA A 286 8.77 38.12 -18.07
CA ALA A 286 10.04 38.85 -18.12
C ALA A 286 10.94 38.62 -16.89
N ALA A 287 10.44 37.99 -15.81
CA ALA A 287 11.25 37.68 -14.64
C ALA A 287 12.41 36.72 -15.03
N PRO A 288 13.68 37.12 -14.86
CA PRO A 288 14.82 36.36 -15.36
C PRO A 288 15.09 35.11 -14.51
N ALA A 289 15.57 34.05 -15.15
CA ALA A 289 16.09 32.88 -14.44
C ALA A 289 17.38 33.23 -13.69
N PRO A 290 17.64 32.64 -12.51
CA PRO A 290 18.89 32.87 -11.80
C PRO A 290 20.07 32.34 -12.62
N THR A 291 21.21 33.02 -12.55
CA THR A 291 22.46 32.47 -13.11
C THR A 291 23.04 31.40 -12.17
N ALA A 292 24.05 30.66 -12.65
CA ALA A 292 24.66 29.58 -11.87
C ALA A 292 25.24 30.09 -10.55
N GLY A 293 24.73 29.59 -9.42
CA GLY A 293 25.15 29.99 -8.07
C GLY A 293 24.32 31.10 -7.44
N GLU A 294 23.43 31.76 -8.19
CA GLU A 294 22.51 32.76 -7.67
C GLU A 294 21.23 32.15 -7.11
N ARG A 295 20.59 32.87 -6.18
CA ARG A 295 19.25 32.53 -5.69
C ARG A 295 18.20 33.09 -6.63
N ALA A 296 17.14 32.32 -6.86
CA ALA A 296 15.98 32.78 -7.59
C ALA A 296 15.27 33.92 -6.86
N THR A 297 14.93 34.99 -7.60
CA THR A 297 14.12 36.10 -7.09
C THR A 297 12.68 35.68 -6.81
N MET A 298 11.95 36.44 -5.99
CA MET A 298 10.52 36.21 -5.73
C MET A 298 9.69 36.21 -7.03
N TRP A 299 10.05 37.08 -7.97
CA TRP A 299 9.43 37.21 -9.28
C TRP A 299 9.55 35.93 -10.11
N TYR A 300 10.78 35.41 -10.22
CA TYR A 300 11.04 34.19 -10.99
C TYR A 300 10.44 32.95 -10.31
N ARG A 301 10.49 32.88 -8.98
CA ARG A 301 9.83 31.81 -8.21
C ARG A 301 8.33 31.78 -8.47
N PHE A 302 7.67 32.94 -8.48
CA PHE A 302 6.24 33.03 -8.76
C PHE A 302 5.92 32.71 -10.22
N ARG A 303 6.72 33.22 -11.18
CA ARG A 303 6.63 32.84 -12.60
C ARG A 303 6.62 31.32 -12.78
N LEU A 304 7.58 30.61 -12.18
CA LEU A 304 7.65 29.16 -12.27
C LEU A 304 6.46 28.45 -11.60
N ALA A 305 5.96 29.00 -10.49
CA ALA A 305 4.79 28.44 -9.82
C ALA A 305 3.53 28.56 -10.69
N LEU A 306 3.29 29.72 -11.30
CA LEU A 306 2.19 29.94 -12.24
C LEU A 306 2.28 29.00 -13.44
N LEU A 307 3.47 28.86 -14.05
CA LEU A 307 3.70 27.94 -15.15
C LEU A 307 3.40 26.49 -14.74
N ARG A 308 3.84 26.09 -13.54
CA ARG A 308 3.59 24.76 -12.99
C ARG A 308 2.09 24.49 -12.82
N TRP A 309 1.35 25.40 -12.20
CA TRP A 309 -0.09 25.23 -11.98
C TRP A 309 -0.86 25.26 -13.30
N TRP A 310 -0.48 26.13 -14.23
CA TRP A 310 -1.06 26.20 -15.57
C TRP A 310 -0.87 24.88 -16.33
N ASN A 311 0.34 24.35 -16.38
CA ASN A 311 0.65 23.08 -17.06
C ASN A 311 -0.03 21.88 -16.40
N ARG A 312 -0.22 21.92 -15.07
CA ARG A 312 -0.86 20.83 -14.31
C ARG A 312 -2.37 20.96 -14.20
N TRP A 313 -2.99 21.98 -14.80
CA TRP A 313 -4.41 22.28 -14.58
C TRP A 313 -5.33 21.08 -14.79
N ALA A 314 -5.15 20.33 -15.88
CA ALA A 314 -5.94 19.13 -16.17
C ALA A 314 -5.84 18.06 -15.05
N ARG A 315 -4.67 17.91 -14.42
CA ARG A 315 -4.48 17.01 -13.28
C ARG A 315 -5.15 17.54 -12.01
N LEU A 316 -5.20 18.87 -11.84
CA LEU A 316 -5.86 19.53 -10.71
C LEU A 316 -7.39 19.48 -10.82
N THR A 317 -7.94 19.49 -12.04
CA THR A 317 -9.38 19.50 -12.30
C THR A 317 -9.95 18.14 -12.70
N LEU A 318 -9.12 17.09 -12.81
CA LEU A 318 -9.56 15.76 -13.24
C LEU A 318 -10.78 15.27 -12.45
N ASN A 319 -10.86 15.58 -11.15
CA ASN A 319 -11.97 15.17 -10.31
C ASN A 319 -13.32 15.87 -10.63
N GLN A 320 -13.27 17.05 -11.24
CA GLN A 320 -14.47 17.77 -11.70
C GLN A 320 -14.99 17.19 -13.02
N GLU A 321 -14.08 16.74 -13.88
CA GLU A 321 -14.35 16.29 -15.25
C GLU A 321 -14.65 14.79 -15.34
N TRP A 322 -13.90 13.96 -14.62
CA TRP A 322 -13.97 12.51 -14.75
C TRP A 322 -15.28 11.94 -14.21
N ARG A 323 -15.82 10.94 -14.91
CA ARG A 323 -16.97 10.14 -14.49
C ARG A 323 -16.66 8.67 -14.73
N GLY A 324 -17.00 7.83 -13.75
CA GLY A 324 -16.84 6.39 -13.86
C GLY A 324 -17.93 5.72 -14.69
N PRO A 325 -17.75 4.42 -15.02
CA PRO A 325 -18.69 3.65 -15.84
C PRO A 325 -20.12 3.59 -15.27
N HIS A 326 -20.28 3.74 -13.95
CA HIS A 326 -21.56 3.71 -13.25
C HIS A 326 -21.91 5.07 -12.63
N GLY A 327 -21.27 6.16 -13.09
CA GLY A 327 -21.52 7.51 -12.60
C GLY A 327 -20.70 7.89 -11.36
N GLU A 328 -19.67 7.10 -11.01
CA GLU A 328 -18.74 7.41 -9.93
C GLU A 328 -18.05 8.76 -10.17
N ARG A 329 -17.64 9.41 -9.08
CA ARG A 329 -16.94 10.70 -9.11
C ARG A 329 -15.72 10.62 -8.20
N LEU A 330 -14.69 11.38 -8.57
CA LEU A 330 -13.50 11.54 -7.73
C LEU A 330 -13.72 12.70 -6.77
N ASP A 331 -13.26 12.54 -5.53
CA ASP A 331 -13.28 13.62 -4.55
C ASP A 331 -12.05 14.55 -4.67
N GLY A 332 -11.11 14.25 -5.57
CA GLY A 332 -9.89 15.02 -5.80
C GLY A 332 -8.86 14.91 -4.68
N THR A 333 -8.92 13.87 -3.85
CA THR A 333 -7.97 13.61 -2.76
C THR A 333 -7.32 12.24 -2.90
N ASN A 334 -6.19 12.04 -2.23
CA ASN A 334 -5.54 10.73 -2.07
C ASN A 334 -5.91 10.06 -0.74
N ASN A 335 -7.05 10.44 -0.14
CA ASN A 335 -7.44 10.02 1.20
C ASN A 335 -7.56 8.49 1.33
N ALA A 336 -7.96 7.79 0.28
CA ALA A 336 -8.05 6.33 0.28
C ALA A 336 -6.68 5.70 0.60
N THR A 337 -5.62 6.16 -0.10
CA THR A 337 -4.26 5.67 0.09
C THR A 337 -3.70 6.10 1.44
N GLU A 338 -3.88 7.37 1.82
CA GLU A 338 -3.43 7.89 3.12
C GLU A 338 -4.06 7.12 4.29
N ARG A 339 -5.36 6.77 4.21
CA ARG A 339 -6.05 5.97 5.23
C ARG A 339 -5.53 4.54 5.30
N VAL A 340 -5.29 3.91 4.16
CA VAL A 340 -4.68 2.57 4.08
C VAL A 340 -3.29 2.58 4.70
N ILE A 341 -2.44 3.55 4.36
CA ILE A 341 -1.11 3.72 4.95
C ILE A 341 -1.22 3.92 6.46
N GLY A 342 -2.10 4.83 6.89
CA GLY A 342 -2.37 5.12 8.29
C GLY A 342 -2.74 3.87 9.06
N TRP A 343 -3.82 3.19 8.66
CA TRP A 343 -4.38 2.06 9.39
C TRP A 343 -3.55 0.79 9.31
N TRP A 344 -3.05 0.42 8.13
CA TRP A 344 -2.50 -0.91 7.91
C TRP A 344 -0.98 -0.96 8.02
N ILE A 345 -0.31 0.20 8.00
CA ILE A 345 1.14 0.30 8.14
C ILE A 345 1.50 1.10 9.40
N LYS A 346 1.09 2.37 9.49
CA LYS A 346 1.56 3.28 10.53
C LYS A 346 1.01 2.96 11.92
N GLU A 347 -0.27 2.64 12.07
CA GLU A 347 -0.86 2.27 13.36
C GLU A 347 -0.14 1.08 13.98
N ARG A 348 0.11 0.02 13.19
CA ARG A 348 0.88 -1.12 13.66
C ARG A 348 2.31 -0.70 14.00
N TYR A 349 2.97 0.00 13.08
CA TYR A 349 4.37 0.37 13.23
C TYR A 349 4.63 1.25 14.46
N ARG A 350 3.68 2.13 14.84
CA ARG A 350 3.81 3.04 16.00
C ARG A 350 4.03 2.30 17.33
N THR A 351 3.48 1.09 17.46
CA THR A 351 3.62 0.26 18.66
C THR A 351 4.88 -0.62 18.64
N MET A 352 5.64 -0.59 17.54
CA MET A 352 6.86 -1.37 17.35
C MET A 352 8.09 -0.48 17.53
N ARG A 353 9.18 -1.05 18.04
CA ARG A 353 10.46 -0.31 18.15
C ARG A 353 11.10 -0.06 16.79
N ASN A 354 11.25 -1.11 15.99
CA ASN A 354 11.71 -1.08 14.60
C ASN A 354 11.64 -2.48 14.00
N TYR A 355 11.65 -2.55 12.67
CA TYR A 355 11.86 -3.81 11.96
C TYR A 355 13.34 -4.20 11.97
N LYS A 356 13.61 -5.51 11.92
CA LYS A 356 14.96 -6.08 11.81
C LYS A 356 15.29 -6.58 10.40
N ARG A 357 14.27 -6.87 9.59
CA ARG A 357 14.41 -7.42 8.23
C ARG A 357 13.42 -6.75 7.29
N LYS A 358 13.87 -6.40 6.08
CA LYS A 358 13.02 -5.81 5.03
C LYS A 358 11.83 -6.73 4.70
N GLN A 359 12.06 -8.04 4.57
CA GLN A 359 10.98 -9.00 4.32
C GLN A 359 9.86 -8.96 5.39
N SER A 360 10.21 -8.71 6.65
CA SER A 360 9.21 -8.59 7.71
C SER A 360 8.35 -7.33 7.57
N VAL A 361 8.89 -6.24 7.04
CA VAL A 361 8.11 -5.04 6.69
C VAL A 361 7.04 -5.43 5.67
N LEU A 362 7.45 -6.11 4.61
CA LEU A 362 6.57 -6.49 3.50
C LEU A 362 5.51 -7.50 3.96
N ASN A 363 5.93 -8.60 4.59
CA ASN A 363 5.05 -9.67 5.06
C ASN A 363 3.99 -9.13 6.04
N VAL A 364 4.39 -8.31 7.01
CA VAL A 364 3.46 -7.76 8.02
C VAL A 364 2.51 -6.76 7.38
N SER A 365 3.00 -5.85 6.53
CA SER A 365 2.16 -4.83 5.88
C SER A 365 1.11 -5.47 4.96
N ARG A 366 1.53 -6.46 4.15
CA ARG A 366 0.62 -7.24 3.29
C ARG A 366 -0.41 -8.03 4.08
N LEU A 367 0.03 -8.68 5.16
CA LEU A 367 -0.86 -9.45 6.04
C LEU A 367 -1.93 -8.56 6.67
N ILE A 368 -1.54 -7.43 7.28
CA ILE A 368 -2.50 -6.52 7.92
C ILE A 368 -3.46 -5.92 6.90
N ALA A 369 -2.94 -5.52 5.73
CA ALA A 369 -3.77 -5.00 4.64
C ALA A 369 -4.79 -6.03 4.13
N TYR A 370 -4.39 -7.29 3.97
CA TYR A 370 -5.28 -8.38 3.56
C TYR A 370 -6.41 -8.64 4.57
N LEU A 371 -6.11 -8.50 5.87
CA LEU A 371 -7.03 -8.78 6.96
C LEU A 371 -7.92 -7.57 7.35
N GLY A 372 -7.64 -6.38 6.82
CA GLY A 372 -8.40 -5.17 7.09
C GLY A 372 -9.80 -5.24 6.50
N ALA A 373 -10.82 -4.82 7.26
CA ALA A 373 -12.25 -5.04 6.98
C ALA A 373 -12.79 -4.53 5.62
N GLY A 374 -12.00 -3.76 4.85
CA GLY A 374 -12.33 -3.47 3.45
C GLY A 374 -12.41 -4.76 2.62
N THR A 375 -11.58 -5.77 2.89
CA THR A 375 -11.50 -7.01 2.10
C THR A 375 -12.62 -8.02 2.36
N GLY A 376 -13.59 -7.71 3.24
CA GLY A 376 -14.58 -8.66 3.73
C GLY A 376 -14.11 -9.40 5.00
N THR A 377 -14.76 -10.51 5.35
CA THR A 377 -14.25 -11.37 6.42
C THR A 377 -13.14 -12.24 5.85
N ALA A 378 -11.91 -12.07 6.33
CA ALA A 378 -10.80 -12.90 5.89
C ALA A 378 -10.86 -14.28 6.57
N ASP A 379 -10.85 -15.35 5.79
CA ASP A 379 -10.64 -16.70 6.31
C ASP A 379 -9.15 -16.96 6.45
N LEU A 380 -8.69 -17.16 7.69
CA LEU A 380 -7.28 -17.45 7.97
C LEU A 380 -6.88 -18.85 7.51
N ALA A 381 -7.83 -19.76 7.22
CA ALA A 381 -7.52 -21.07 6.65
C ALA A 381 -6.76 -20.93 5.32
N ASN A 382 -7.13 -19.95 4.50
CA ASN A 382 -6.49 -19.64 3.22
C ASN A 382 -4.98 -19.34 3.35
N LEU A 383 -4.50 -18.95 4.53
CA LEU A 383 -3.08 -18.67 4.77
C LEU A 383 -2.23 -19.94 4.86
N TYR A 384 -2.87 -21.08 5.12
CA TYR A 384 -2.23 -22.37 5.39
C TYR A 384 -2.45 -23.38 4.26
N GLU A 385 -3.28 -23.05 3.27
CA GLU A 385 -3.45 -23.85 2.07
C GLU A 385 -2.14 -23.85 1.25
N SER A 386 -1.69 -25.06 0.91
CA SER A 386 -0.42 -25.35 0.25
C SER A 386 -0.61 -25.89 -1.14
#